data_AF-A0A2E7TMH7-F1
#
_entry.id   AF-A0A2E7TMH7-F1
#
_cell.length_a   1.000
_cell.length_b   1.000
_cell.length_c   1.000
_cell.angle_alpha   90.00
_cell.angle_beta   90.00
_cell.angle_gamma   90.00
#
_symmetry.space_group_name_H-M   'P 1'
#
loop_
_entity.id
_entity.type
_entity.pdbx_description
1 polymer ?
#
loop_
_entity_poly.entity_id
_entity_poly.type
_entity_poly.pdbx_seq_one_letter_code
_entity_poly.pdbx_strand_id
1 'polypeptide(L)' 'MALCKFAEKLTMTPGKMNKKDIESLKAFDFTESEISEIVQVVSYFNYINRVADGLGLEPEEFIDKLGYKKNIDE' A
#
# COMPACT_ATOMS: atom_id res chain seq x y z
N MET A 1 13.93 1.35 -3.55
CA MET A 1 13.81 0.72 -2.20
C MET A 1 13.22 1.67 -1.14
N ALA A 2 13.52 2.97 -1.14
CA ALA A 2 13.03 3.91 -0.10
C ALA A 2 11.49 3.96 0.00
N LEU A 3 10.80 4.05 -1.13
CA LEU A 3 9.33 3.99 -1.18
C LEU A 3 8.76 2.73 -0.51
N CYS A 4 9.26 1.53 -0.86
CA CYS A 4 8.78 0.27 -0.30
C CYS A 4 9.03 0.19 1.21
N LYS A 5 10.19 0.65 1.69
CA LYS A 5 10.51 0.71 3.14
C LYS A 5 9.60 1.70 3.88
N PHE A 6 9.30 2.84 3.27
CA PHE A 6 8.35 3.80 3.81
C PHE A 6 6.95 3.19 3.91
N ALA A 7 6.49 2.53 2.85
CA ALA A 7 5.19 1.86 2.80
C ALA A 7 5.08 0.74 3.85
N GLU A 8 6.12 -0.09 3.98
CA GLU A 8 6.22 -1.14 5.00
C GLU A 8 6.11 -0.55 6.41
N LYS A 9 6.91 0.48 6.71
CA LYS A 9 6.90 1.12 8.03
C LYS A 9 5.55 1.76 8.36
N LEU A 10 4.96 2.47 7.40
CA LEU A 10 3.64 3.09 7.54
C LEU A 10 2.53 2.05 7.76
N THR A 11 2.69 0.87 7.17
CA THR A 11 1.75 -0.26 7.32
C THR A 11 1.87 -0.96 8.67
N MET A 12 3.09 -1.29 9.08
CA MET A 12 3.34 -2.10 10.27
C MET A 12 3.40 -1.27 11.56
N THR A 13 3.85 -0.02 11.48
CA THR A 13 4.09 0.84 12.64
C THR A 13 3.72 2.31 12.39
N PRO A 14 2.47 2.63 11.98
CA PRO A 14 2.08 4.00 11.63
C PRO A 14 2.33 5.02 12.75
N GLY A 15 2.17 4.62 14.02
CA GLY A 15 2.45 5.48 15.18
C GLY A 15 3.93 5.83 15.41
N LYS A 16 4.87 5.21 14.67
CA LYS A 16 6.32 5.49 14.74
C LYS A 16 6.85 6.33 13.57
N MET A 17 5.96 6.77 12.68
CA MET A 17 6.33 7.65 11.56
C MET A 17 6.82 9.01 12.08
N ASN A 18 7.86 9.55 11.46
CA ASN A 18 8.44 10.83 11.83
C ASN A 18 9.04 11.55 10.61
N LYS A 19 9.54 12.77 10.82
CA LYS A 19 10.07 13.63 9.74
C LYS A 19 11.19 12.97 8.93
N LYS A 20 12.02 12.11 9.53
CA LYS A 20 13.12 11.43 8.81
C LYS A 20 12.60 10.48 7.74
N ASP A 21 11.43 9.88 7.95
CA ASP A 21 10.83 8.99 6.95
C ASP A 21 10.41 9.79 5.70
N ILE A 22 9.88 11.01 5.89
CA ILE A 22 9.55 11.94 4.80
C ILE A 22 10.81 12.45 4.10
N GLU A 23 11.82 12.87 4.86
CA GLU A 23 13.12 13.30 4.33
C GLU A 23 13.79 12.19 3.51
N SER A 24 13.63 10.92 3.91
CA SER A 24 14.15 9.79 3.16
C SER A 24 13.53 9.63 1.78
N LEU A 25 12.28 10.06 1.58
CA LEU A 25 11.65 10.10 0.26
C LEU A 25 12.15 11.30 -0.55
N LYS A 26 12.28 12.48 0.07
CA LYS A 26 12.81 13.69 -0.58
C LYS A 26 14.23 13.50 -1.13
N ALA A 27 15.04 12.66 -0.48
CA ALA A 27 16.38 12.31 -0.95
C ALA A 27 16.39 11.55 -2.29
N PHE A 28 15.24 11.09 -2.78
CA PHE A 28 15.04 10.46 -4.08
C PHE A 28 14.24 11.36 -5.05
N ASP A 29 14.28 12.68 -4.83
CA ASP A 29 13.65 13.70 -5.67
C ASP A 29 12.12 13.61 -5.78
N PHE A 30 11.46 12.88 -4.87
CA PHE A 30 10.01 12.94 -4.75
C PHE A 30 9.57 14.33 -4.29
N THR A 31 8.62 14.90 -5.03
CA THR A 31 7.94 16.15 -4.71
C THR A 31 7.00 15.99 -3.52
N GLU A 32 6.62 17.10 -2.89
CA GLU A 32 5.64 17.07 -1.78
C GLU A 32 4.30 16.46 -2.22
N SER A 33 3.86 16.69 -3.46
CA SER A 33 2.64 16.11 -4.00
C SER A 33 2.77 14.59 -4.15
N GLU A 34 3.88 14.10 -4.69
CA GLU A 34 4.11 12.65 -4.81
C GLU A 34 4.22 11.98 -3.43
N ILE A 35 4.87 12.62 -2.45
CA ILE A 35 4.92 12.11 -1.07
C ILE A 35 3.51 12.04 -0.47
N SER A 36 2.68 13.05 -0.70
CA SER A 36 1.28 13.05 -0.27
C SER A 36 0.49 11.90 -0.92
N GLU A 37 0.67 11.67 -2.22
CA GLU A 37 0.04 10.57 -2.95
C GLU A 37 0.50 9.21 -2.41
N ILE A 38 1.80 9.03 -2.15
CA ILE A 38 2.37 7.83 -1.54
C ILE A 38 1.68 7.53 -0.20
N VAL A 39 1.57 8.53 0.69
CA VAL A 39 0.93 8.35 2.00
C VAL A 39 -0.53 7.95 1.84
N GLN A 40 -1.26 8.59 0.93
CA GLN A 40 -2.68 8.33 0.69
C GLN A 40 -2.92 6.94 0.11
N VAL A 41 -2.17 6.53 -0.91
CA VAL A 41 -2.28 5.20 -1.54
C VAL A 41 -1.98 4.11 -0.52
N VAL A 42 -0.86 4.21 0.20
CA VAL A 42 -0.50 3.21 1.22
C VAL A 42 -1.57 3.15 2.31
N SER A 43 -2.04 4.30 2.79
CA SER A 43 -3.06 4.36 3.86
C SER A 43 -4.43 3.82 3.41
N TYR A 44 -4.82 4.08 2.17
CA TYR A 44 -6.07 3.58 1.62
C TYR A 44 -6.07 2.04 1.53
N PHE A 45 -5.01 1.45 0.98
CA PHE A 45 -4.88 -0.02 0.94
C PHE A 45 -4.81 -0.63 2.33
N ASN A 46 -4.12 0.04 3.26
CA ASN A 46 -4.09 -0.36 4.66
C ASN A 46 -5.48 -0.35 5.32
N TYR A 47 -6.37 0.55 4.94
CA TYR A 47 -7.75 0.56 5.42
C TYR A 47 -8.56 -0.57 4.77
N ILE A 48 -8.57 -0.65 3.43
CA ILE A 48 -9.42 -1.61 2.73
C ILE A 48 -9.02 -3.06 3.01
N ASN A 49 -7.71 -3.35 3.11
CA ASN A 49 -7.22 -4.69 3.46
C ASN A 49 -7.70 -5.09 4.86
N ARG A 50 -7.66 -4.17 5.84
CA ARG A 50 -8.16 -4.46 7.19
C ARG A 50 -9.67 -4.65 7.24
N VAL A 51 -10.42 -3.94 6.39
CA VAL A 51 -11.87 -4.17 6.25
C VAL A 51 -12.13 -5.54 5.65
N ALA A 52 -11.42 -5.90 4.58
CA ALA A 52 -11.55 -7.20 3.92
C ALA A 52 -11.20 -8.34 4.88
N ASP A 53 -10.02 -8.30 5.50
CA ASP A 53 -9.53 -9.32 6.43
C ASP A 53 -10.43 -9.39 7.68
N GLY A 54 -10.85 -8.24 8.22
CA GLY A 54 -11.67 -8.16 9.43
C GLY A 54 -13.08 -8.69 9.26
N LEU A 55 -13.60 -8.69 8.04
CA LEU A 55 -14.90 -9.27 7.68
C LEU A 55 -14.80 -10.67 7.04
N GLY A 56 -13.58 -11.17 6.81
CA GLY A 56 -13.35 -12.47 6.18
C GLY A 56 -13.78 -12.51 4.70
N LEU A 57 -13.51 -11.44 3.94
CA LEU A 57 -13.77 -11.44 2.50
C LEU A 57 -12.85 -12.43 1.78
N GLU A 58 -13.44 -13.24 0.92
CA GLU A 58 -12.70 -14.14 0.03
C GLU A 58 -12.41 -13.45 -1.31
N PRO A 59 -11.31 -13.80 -2.00
CA PRO A 59 -11.02 -13.31 -3.35
C PRO A 59 -12.15 -13.63 -4.33
N GLU A 60 -12.33 -12.76 -5.33
CA GLU A 60 -13.36 -12.97 -6.35
C GLU A 60 -13.06 -14.23 -7.19
N GLU A 61 -14.11 -14.97 -7.54
CA GLU A 61 -13.97 -16.25 -8.27
C GLU A 61 -13.29 -16.12 -9.63
N PHE A 62 -13.33 -14.94 -10.25
CA PHE A 62 -12.67 -14.68 -11.54
C PHE A 62 -11.20 -14.27 -11.39
N ILE A 63 -10.66 -14.20 -10.17
CA ILE A 63 -9.26 -13.91 -9.88
C ILE A 63 -8.53 -15.20 -9.49
N ASP A 64 -7.34 -15.41 -10.04
CA ASP A 64 -6.48 -16.55 -9.69
C ASP A 64 -5.68 -16.31 -8.39
N LYS A 65 -4.91 -17.31 -7.96
CA LYS A 65 -4.12 -17.22 -6.72
C LYS A 65 -2.99 -16.18 -6.75
N LEU A 66 -2.63 -15.69 -7.94
CA LEU A 66 -1.60 -14.67 -8.14
C LEU A 66 -2.19 -13.26 -8.30
N GLY A 67 -3.52 -13.14 -8.37
CA GLY A 67 -4.22 -11.86 -8.55
C GLY A 67 -4.52 -11.51 -10.00
N TYR A 68 -4.28 -12.39 -10.97
CA TYR A 68 -4.66 -12.16 -12.36
C TYR A 68 -6.10 -12.57 -12.61
N LYS A 69 -6.77 -11.87 -13.54
CA LYS A 69 -8.06 -12.33 -14.06
C LYS A 69 -7.85 -13.68 -14.73
N LYS A 70 -8.61 -14.70 -14.32
CA LYS A 70 -8.68 -15.99 -15.02
C LYS A 70 -9.11 -15.70 -16.46
N ASN A 71 -8.42 -16.30 -17.45
CA ASN A 71 -8.89 -16.23 -18.83
C ASN A 71 -10.25 -16.95 -18.89
N ILE A 72 -11.33 -16.18 -18.99
CA ILE A 72 -12.70 -16.68 -19.20
C ILE A 72 -12.90 -16.75 -20.71
N ASP A 73 -12.09 -17.57 -21.38
CA ASP A 73 -12.29 -17.98 -22.76
C ASP A 73 -11.95 -19.48 -22.82
N GLU A 74 -12.80 -20.28 -22.15
CA GLU A 74 -13.33 -21.59 -22.54
C GLU A 74 -14.63 -21.86 -21.76
#